data_AF-X0YGM1-F1
#
_entry.id   AF-X0YGM1-F1
#
_cell.length_a   1.000
_cell.length_b   1.000
_cell.length_c   1.000
_cell.angle_alpha   90.00
_cell.angle_beta   90.00
_cell.angle_gamma   90.00
#
_symmetry.space_group_name_H-M   'P 1'
#
loop_
_entity.id
_entity.type
_entity.pdbx_description
1 polymer ?
#
loop_
_entity_poly.entity_id
_entity_poly.type
_entity_poly.pdbx_seq_one_letter_code
_entity_poly.pdbx_strand_id
1 'polypeptide(L)'
;KTSIIAQLNRHDIDRLREYRGLLDFYHGRQWEGRERRGEKRLTFNYTKVFIDKVTSYLMSGINFAVEAAGDSDEDKARAQRAEAALHQVYEDNNLEQLDLETEIDCAILGDASYKVIWDAEAKRVRITAPDVQGIYAWWLGDDTSRIWRVASKYSLSAEETEFLYQVKPKAKKATVVELWTDGEFELYLDDNLIESKPNPYGFIPFIIYPNLREPKRFWGISDLSQIIESQQELNRAMSQLSRILELSGNPIAVLENVEESEDITVKPGAVWNIPEDAKAYLLDQ
;
A
#
# COMPACT_ATOMS: atom_id res chain seq x y z
N LYS A 1 22.01 20.90 -16.08
CA LYS A 1 21.67 20.39 -14.72
C LYS A 1 20.80 19.15 -14.89
N THR A 2 21.10 18.06 -14.20
CA THR A 2 20.28 16.83 -14.24
C THR A 2 18.96 17.09 -13.51
N SER A 3 17.81 16.81 -14.14
CA SER A 3 16.47 16.90 -13.54
C SER A 3 16.43 16.18 -12.19
N ILE A 4 15.85 16.83 -11.16
CA ILE A 4 15.72 16.24 -9.82
C ILE A 4 14.73 15.07 -9.86
N ILE A 5 13.65 15.23 -10.62
CA ILE A 5 12.66 14.16 -10.84
C ILE A 5 13.32 12.94 -11.49
N ALA A 6 14.20 13.15 -12.47
CA ALA A 6 14.94 12.07 -13.11
C ALA A 6 15.92 11.36 -12.17
N GLN A 7 16.50 12.08 -11.20
CA GLN A 7 17.34 11.48 -10.16
C GLN A 7 16.51 10.63 -9.20
N LEU A 8 15.38 11.16 -8.72
CA LEU A 8 14.46 10.43 -7.83
C LEU A 8 13.89 9.20 -8.51
N ASN A 9 13.49 9.29 -9.78
CA ASN A 9 12.97 8.14 -10.53
C ASN A 9 14.01 7.02 -10.75
N ARG A 10 15.31 7.34 -10.65
CA ARG A 10 16.38 6.35 -10.72
C ARG A 10 16.75 5.80 -9.34
N HIS A 11 16.40 6.52 -8.29
CA HIS A 11 16.54 6.08 -6.92
C HIS A 11 15.45 5.06 -6.60
N ASP A 12 15.78 4.02 -5.83
CA ASP A 12 14.81 3.06 -5.28
C ASP A 12 13.85 2.40 -6.31
N ILE A 13 14.29 2.21 -7.56
CA ILE A 13 13.44 1.62 -8.62
C ILE A 13 12.85 0.27 -8.19
N ASP A 14 13.67 -0.59 -7.57
CA ASP A 14 13.26 -1.92 -7.17
C ASP A 14 12.21 -1.87 -6.04
N ARG A 15 12.43 -1.00 -5.04
CA ARG A 15 11.47 -0.74 -3.95
C ARG A 15 10.12 -0.23 -4.47
N LEU A 16 10.13 0.76 -5.36
CA LEU A 16 8.87 1.30 -5.93
C LEU A 16 8.15 0.29 -6.83
N ARG A 17 8.88 -0.62 -7.47
CA ARG A 17 8.29 -1.73 -8.22
C ARG A 17 7.64 -2.73 -7.27
N GLU A 18 8.31 -3.06 -6.17
CA GLU A 18 7.80 -3.96 -5.14
C GLU A 18 6.53 -3.40 -4.50
N TYR A 19 6.54 -2.14 -4.06
CA TYR A 19 5.36 -1.45 -3.52
C TYR A 19 4.14 -1.55 -4.44
N ARG A 20 4.32 -1.35 -5.75
CA ARG A 20 3.22 -1.49 -6.72
C ARG A 20 2.67 -2.92 -6.76
N GLY A 21 3.55 -3.92 -6.71
CA GLY A 21 3.14 -5.32 -6.66
C GLY A 21 2.35 -5.66 -5.39
N LEU A 22 2.81 -5.15 -4.24
CA LEU A 22 2.16 -5.31 -2.94
C LEU A 22 0.77 -4.66 -2.92
N LEU A 23 0.64 -3.43 -3.42
CA LEU A 23 -0.66 -2.75 -3.54
C LEU A 23 -1.61 -3.47 -4.51
N ASP A 24 -1.12 -3.88 -5.67
CA ASP A 24 -1.93 -4.64 -6.63
C ASP A 24 -2.44 -5.94 -6.00
N PHE A 25 -1.59 -6.64 -5.24
CA PHE A 25 -1.96 -7.85 -4.52
C PHE A 25 -3.01 -7.60 -3.43
N TYR A 26 -2.80 -6.57 -2.61
CA TYR A 26 -3.72 -6.15 -1.56
C TYR A 26 -5.09 -5.75 -2.12
N HIS A 27 -5.13 -5.10 -3.28
CA HIS A 27 -6.36 -4.75 -3.99
C HIS A 27 -6.99 -5.91 -4.78
N GLY A 28 -6.46 -7.13 -4.67
CA GLY A 28 -7.06 -8.34 -5.24
C GLY A 28 -6.58 -8.70 -6.65
N ARG A 29 -5.60 -7.99 -7.21
CA ARG A 29 -4.93 -8.40 -8.46
C ARG A 29 -3.83 -9.41 -8.14
N GLN A 30 -4.26 -10.62 -7.77
CA GLN A 30 -3.39 -11.68 -7.24
C GLN A 30 -2.94 -12.71 -8.30
N TRP A 31 -3.44 -12.59 -9.53
CA TRP A 31 -3.16 -13.52 -10.62
C TRP A 31 -2.05 -13.02 -11.53
N GLU A 32 -1.14 -13.93 -11.86
CA GLU A 32 -0.05 -13.66 -12.79
C GLU A 32 -0.48 -13.87 -14.25
N GLY A 33 0.14 -13.07 -15.12
CA GLY A 33 -0.03 -13.19 -16.57
C GLY A 33 -1.43 -12.83 -17.07
N ARG A 34 -1.58 -12.93 -18.39
CA ARG A 34 -2.86 -12.67 -19.07
C ARG A 34 -3.81 -13.85 -18.87
N GLU A 35 -5.07 -13.51 -18.65
CA GLU A 35 -6.17 -14.47 -18.64
C GLU A 35 -6.22 -15.23 -19.97
N ARG A 36 -6.23 -16.56 -19.90
CA ARG A 36 -6.44 -17.42 -21.07
C ARG A 36 -7.93 -17.62 -21.30
N ARG A 37 -8.32 -17.83 -22.57
CA ARG A 37 -9.72 -18.06 -22.92
C ARG A 37 -10.28 -19.29 -22.17
N GLY A 38 -11.32 -19.09 -21.38
CA GLY A 38 -11.95 -20.14 -20.56
C GLY A 38 -11.19 -20.48 -19.26
N GLU A 39 -10.17 -19.70 -18.89
CA GLU A 39 -9.50 -19.83 -17.61
C GLU A 39 -10.34 -19.18 -16.51
N LYS A 40 -10.80 -19.98 -15.55
CA LYS A 40 -11.52 -19.48 -14.38
C LYS A 40 -10.51 -19.03 -13.33
N ARG A 41 -10.56 -17.76 -12.95
CA ARG A 41 -9.70 -17.15 -11.92
C ARG A 41 -10.56 -16.61 -10.78
N LEU A 42 -10.63 -17.36 -9.68
CA LEU A 42 -11.33 -16.95 -8.46
C LEU A 42 -10.34 -16.29 -7.49
N THR A 43 -10.57 -15.03 -7.14
CA THR A 43 -9.79 -14.33 -6.10
C THR A 43 -10.57 -14.29 -4.80
N PHE A 44 -10.08 -14.97 -3.79
CA PHE A 44 -10.55 -14.88 -2.41
C PHE A 44 -9.55 -14.04 -1.61
N ASN A 45 -9.76 -12.73 -1.54
CA ASN A 45 -8.79 -11.81 -0.94
C ASN A 45 -8.81 -11.82 0.60
N TYR A 46 -8.42 -12.95 1.20
CA TYR A 46 -8.28 -13.08 2.65
C TYR A 46 -7.12 -12.25 3.19
N THR A 47 -6.10 -12.04 2.36
CA THR A 47 -4.95 -11.21 2.69
C THR A 47 -5.34 -9.80 3.13
N LYS A 48 -6.25 -9.12 2.39
CA LYS A 48 -6.76 -7.81 2.81
C LYS A 48 -7.44 -7.87 4.19
N VAL A 49 -8.29 -8.87 4.41
CA VAL A 49 -8.99 -9.02 5.70
C VAL A 49 -8.01 -9.26 6.84
N PHE A 50 -6.97 -10.06 6.59
CA PHE A 50 -5.93 -10.36 7.56
C PHE A 50 -5.17 -9.10 7.98
N ILE A 51 -4.65 -8.34 7.00
CA ILE A 51 -3.94 -7.07 7.27
C ILE A 51 -4.84 -6.11 8.04
N ASP A 52 -6.03 -5.80 7.52
CA ASP A 52 -6.93 -4.83 8.14
C ASP A 52 -7.29 -5.22 9.60
N LYS A 53 -7.41 -6.52 9.89
CA LYS A 53 -7.74 -7.01 11.24
C LYS A 53 -6.55 -7.05 12.18
N VAL A 54 -5.38 -7.50 11.72
CA VAL A 54 -4.16 -7.53 12.54
C VAL A 54 -3.73 -6.11 12.88
N THR A 55 -3.73 -5.20 11.91
CA THR A 55 -3.42 -3.79 12.12
C THR A 55 -4.43 -3.14 13.07
N SER A 56 -5.74 -3.36 12.87
CA SER A 56 -6.75 -2.85 13.81
C SER A 56 -6.57 -3.36 15.24
N TYR A 57 -6.10 -4.61 15.41
CA TYR A 57 -5.80 -5.15 16.72
C TYR A 57 -4.54 -4.53 17.34
N LEU A 58 -3.48 -4.35 16.55
CA LEU A 58 -2.24 -3.70 16.97
C LEU A 58 -2.48 -2.28 17.47
N MET A 59 -3.30 -1.51 16.75
CA MET A 59 -3.60 -0.11 17.07
C MET A 59 -4.52 0.06 18.28
N SER A 60 -5.23 -1.00 18.67
CA SER A 60 -6.21 -0.93 19.75
C SER A 60 -5.53 -0.73 21.11
N GLY A 61 -5.81 0.40 21.76
CA GLY A 61 -5.37 0.69 23.13
C GLY A 61 -3.95 1.25 23.24
N ILE A 62 -3.33 1.61 22.12
CA ILE A 62 -2.07 2.38 22.13
C ILE A 62 -2.33 3.72 22.79
N ASN A 63 -1.54 4.04 23.82
CA ASN A 63 -1.52 5.32 24.51
C ASN A 63 -0.07 5.64 24.88
N PHE A 64 0.20 6.91 25.13
CA PHE A 64 1.48 7.37 25.65
C PHE A 64 1.28 8.06 27.00
N ALA A 65 2.34 8.09 27.80
CA ALA A 65 2.40 8.84 29.04
C ALA A 65 3.73 9.59 29.09
N VAL A 66 3.76 10.75 29.75
CA VAL A 66 4.99 11.52 29.93
C VAL A 66 5.51 11.30 31.34
N GLU A 67 6.67 10.67 31.46
CA GLU A 67 7.32 10.48 32.74
C GLU A 67 7.99 11.77 33.22
N ALA A 68 7.89 12.04 34.52
CA ALA A 68 8.58 13.16 35.15
C ALA A 68 10.09 12.89 35.19
N ALA A 69 10.89 13.92 34.88
CA ALA A 69 12.34 13.81 34.90
C ALA A 69 12.93 13.64 36.33
N GLY A 70 12.11 13.87 37.36
CA GLY A 70 12.48 13.77 38.77
C GLY A 70 11.24 13.70 39.67
N ASP A 71 11.47 13.49 40.97
CA ASP A 71 10.40 13.24 41.95
C ASP A 71 9.75 14.51 42.53
N SER A 72 10.26 15.69 42.17
CA SER A 72 9.72 16.96 42.66
C SER A 72 8.30 17.21 42.15
N ASP A 73 7.50 17.93 42.93
CA ASP A 73 6.14 18.28 42.52
C ASP A 73 6.14 19.18 41.26
N GLU A 74 7.17 19.99 41.07
CA GLU A 74 7.36 20.81 39.87
C GLU A 74 7.63 19.97 38.62
N ASP A 75 8.46 18.93 38.73
CA ASP A 75 8.76 18.02 37.62
C ASP A 75 7.51 17.22 37.23
N LYS A 76 6.72 16.76 38.19
CA LYS A 76 5.43 16.09 37.97
C LYS A 76 4.43 17.02 37.28
N ALA A 77 4.29 18.26 37.75
CA ALA A 77 3.42 19.24 37.12
C ALA A 77 3.88 19.63 35.71
N ARG A 78 5.19 19.62 35.44
CA ARG A 78 5.73 19.82 34.08
C ARG A 78 5.40 18.65 33.15
N ALA A 79 5.56 17.41 33.62
CA ALA A 79 5.22 16.21 32.87
C ALA A 79 3.74 16.17 32.49
N GLN A 80 2.85 16.43 33.46
CA GLN A 80 1.39 16.49 33.21
C GLN A 80 1.00 17.56 32.18
N ARG A 81 1.64 18.75 32.22
CA ARG A 81 1.39 19.79 31.23
C ARG A 81 1.89 19.38 29.83
N ALA A 82 3.02 18.70 29.75
CA ALA A 82 3.54 18.19 28.48
C ALA A 82 2.65 17.10 27.91
N GLU A 83 2.19 16.17 28.75
CA GLU A 83 1.26 15.10 28.37
C GLU A 83 -0.07 15.68 27.84
N ALA A 84 -0.66 16.64 28.57
CA ALA A 84 -1.87 17.32 28.11
C ALA A 84 -1.67 18.05 26.76
N ALA A 85 -0.52 18.70 26.57
CA ALA A 85 -0.21 19.36 25.30
C ALA A 85 -0.04 18.36 24.14
N LEU A 86 0.58 17.21 24.39
CA LEU A 86 0.72 16.15 23.39
C LEU A 86 -0.62 15.52 23.04
N HIS A 87 -1.50 15.28 24.04
CA HIS A 87 -2.86 14.82 23.77
C HIS A 87 -3.65 15.84 22.95
N GLN A 88 -3.49 17.14 23.20
CA GLN A 88 -4.12 18.16 22.36
C GLN A 88 -3.63 18.08 20.91
N VAL A 89 -2.32 17.89 20.69
CA VAL A 89 -1.77 17.70 19.33
C VAL A 89 -2.33 16.42 18.68
N TYR A 90 -2.52 15.37 19.47
CA TYR A 90 -3.09 14.09 19.03
C TYR A 90 -4.53 14.27 18.52
N GLU A 91 -5.37 14.94 19.30
CA GLU A 91 -6.75 15.27 18.94
C GLU A 91 -6.82 16.24 17.74
N ASP A 92 -6.04 17.32 17.76
CA ASP A 92 -6.04 18.37 16.71
C ASP A 92 -5.66 17.84 15.32
N ASN A 93 -4.88 16.75 15.29
CA ASN A 93 -4.46 16.08 14.07
C ASN A 93 -5.26 14.82 13.76
N ASN A 94 -6.21 14.43 14.62
CA ASN A 94 -6.95 13.18 14.51
C ASN A 94 -6.01 11.97 14.37
N LEU A 95 -4.99 11.91 15.23
CA LEU A 95 -3.92 10.93 15.12
C LEU A 95 -4.40 9.49 15.32
N GLU A 96 -5.50 9.25 16.04
CA GLU A 96 -6.06 7.89 16.16
C GLU A 96 -6.38 7.29 14.78
N GLN A 97 -7.03 8.06 13.92
CA GLN A 97 -7.33 7.63 12.56
C GLN A 97 -6.07 7.63 11.70
N LEU A 98 -5.23 8.66 11.79
CA LEU A 98 -4.03 8.78 10.98
C LEU A 98 -3.05 7.63 11.26
N ASP A 99 -2.91 7.23 12.53
CA ASP A 99 -2.03 6.14 12.94
C ASP A 99 -2.52 4.81 12.40
N LEU A 100 -3.84 4.56 12.43
CA LEU A 100 -4.41 3.35 11.82
C LEU A 100 -4.19 3.31 10.30
N GLU A 101 -4.45 4.42 9.60
CA GLU A 101 -4.24 4.52 8.15
C GLU A 101 -2.76 4.31 7.79
N THR A 102 -1.86 4.97 8.53
CA THR A 102 -0.42 4.90 8.30
C THR A 102 0.13 3.50 8.60
N GLU A 103 -0.36 2.84 9.65
CA GLU A 103 0.04 1.47 9.99
C GLU A 103 -0.49 0.45 8.97
N ILE A 104 -1.67 0.66 8.38
CA ILE A 104 -2.16 -0.18 7.28
C ILE A 104 -1.23 -0.05 6.07
N ASP A 105 -0.85 1.17 5.71
CA ASP A 105 0.12 1.40 4.64
C ASP A 105 1.49 0.75 4.96
N CYS A 106 1.93 0.86 6.22
CA CYS A 106 3.16 0.23 6.71
C CYS A 106 3.11 -1.31 6.59
N ALA A 107 2.00 -1.92 7.00
CA ALA A 107 1.77 -3.36 6.90
C ALA A 107 1.77 -3.86 5.44
N ILE A 108 1.19 -3.05 4.53
CA ILE A 108 1.10 -3.38 3.10
C ILE A 108 2.45 -3.18 2.39
N LEU A 109 3.11 -2.05 2.59
CA LEU A 109 4.27 -1.63 1.81
C LEU A 109 5.59 -2.05 2.46
N GLY A 110 5.60 -2.24 3.78
CA GLY A 110 6.77 -2.52 4.60
C GLY A 110 7.39 -1.28 5.23
N ASP A 111 6.89 -0.09 4.88
CA ASP A 111 7.42 1.19 5.33
C ASP A 111 6.30 2.22 5.43
N ALA A 112 6.48 3.19 6.32
CA ALA A 112 5.59 4.34 6.42
C ALA A 112 6.36 5.59 6.84
N SER A 113 5.69 6.73 6.73
CA SER A 113 6.26 8.02 7.07
C SER A 113 5.23 8.94 7.71
N TYR A 114 5.64 9.64 8.76
CA TYR A 114 5.01 10.87 9.20
C TYR A 114 5.83 12.07 8.77
N LYS A 115 5.15 13.19 8.56
CA LYS A 115 5.73 14.52 8.39
C LYS A 115 5.17 15.43 9.47
N VAL A 116 6.05 16.09 10.21
CA VAL A 116 5.68 16.96 11.34
C VAL A 116 6.14 18.38 11.04
N ILE A 117 5.19 19.29 10.87
CA ILE A 117 5.45 20.69 10.53
C ILE A 117 4.72 21.64 11.47
N TRP A 118 5.22 22.87 11.56
CA TRP A 118 4.55 23.96 12.24
C TRP A 118 3.67 24.73 11.25
N ASP A 119 2.37 24.80 11.52
CA ASP A 119 1.45 25.68 10.82
C ASP A 119 1.50 27.07 11.46
N ALA A 120 2.15 28.01 10.78
CA ALA A 120 2.33 29.37 11.29
C ALA A 120 1.03 30.18 11.35
N GLU A 121 0.06 29.89 10.50
CA GLU A 121 -1.22 30.59 10.44
C GLU A 121 -2.15 30.09 11.56
N ALA A 122 -2.32 28.78 11.66
CA ALA A 122 -3.13 28.15 12.71
C ALA A 122 -2.41 28.07 14.07
N LYS A 123 -1.11 28.38 14.11
CA LYS A 123 -0.24 28.34 15.31
C LYS A 123 -0.30 26.99 16.04
N ARG A 124 -0.22 25.90 15.28
CA ARG A 124 -0.30 24.55 15.80
C ARG A 124 0.65 23.61 15.08
N VAL A 125 0.96 22.50 15.74
CA VAL A 125 1.68 21.39 15.11
C VAL A 125 0.73 20.67 14.16
N ARG A 126 1.15 20.51 12.91
CA ARG A 126 0.44 19.72 11.90
C ARG A 126 1.23 18.46 11.60
N ILE A 127 0.57 17.32 11.74
CA ILE A 127 1.13 16.01 11.43
C ILE A 127 0.36 15.47 10.24
N THR A 128 1.09 14.99 9.24
CA THR A 128 0.52 14.31 8.07
C THR A 128 1.26 13.02 7.79
N ALA A 129 0.62 12.08 7.11
CA ALA A 129 1.23 10.83 6.65
C ALA A 129 1.32 10.85 5.12
N PRO A 130 2.45 11.29 4.54
CA PRO A 130 2.63 11.23 3.09
C PRO A 130 2.77 9.78 2.61
N ASP A 131 2.25 9.48 1.42
CA ASP A 131 2.45 8.18 0.75
C ASP A 131 3.94 7.87 0.61
N VAL A 132 4.38 6.75 1.20
CA VAL A 132 5.79 6.34 1.24
C VAL A 132 6.36 6.05 -0.16
N GLN A 133 5.51 5.77 -1.16
CA GLN A 133 5.93 5.68 -2.57
C GLN A 133 6.54 7.00 -3.09
N GLY A 134 6.17 8.12 -2.47
CA GLY A 134 6.71 9.45 -2.74
C GLY A 134 7.95 9.80 -1.93
N ILE A 135 8.35 8.99 -0.95
CA ILE A 135 9.40 9.31 0.01
C ILE A 135 10.71 8.65 -0.39
N TYR A 136 11.77 9.45 -0.46
CA TYR A 136 13.14 9.02 -0.74
C TYR A 136 14.03 9.48 0.40
N ALA A 137 14.86 8.58 0.93
CA ALA A 137 15.76 8.89 2.03
C ALA A 137 17.21 8.59 1.64
N TRP A 138 18.13 9.40 2.16
CA TRP A 138 19.56 9.14 2.11
C TRP A 138 20.09 9.05 3.53
N TRP A 139 20.69 7.91 3.85
CA TRP A 139 21.33 7.65 5.13
C TRP A 139 22.85 7.61 4.99
N LEU A 140 23.54 7.70 6.12
CA LEU A 140 25.00 7.52 6.17
C LEU A 140 25.32 6.03 6.01
N GLY A 141 26.35 5.71 5.23
CA GLY A 141 26.68 4.31 4.91
C GLY A 141 27.16 3.47 6.09
N ASP A 142 27.65 4.14 7.15
CA ASP A 142 28.11 3.55 8.40
C ASP A 142 27.03 3.53 9.51
N ASP A 143 25.97 4.32 9.36
CA ASP A 143 24.83 4.36 10.28
C ASP A 143 23.51 4.48 9.51
N THR A 144 22.88 3.32 9.26
CA THR A 144 21.58 3.27 8.58
C THR A 144 20.47 3.94 9.38
N SER A 145 20.64 4.21 10.67
CA SER A 145 19.64 4.93 11.46
C SER A 145 19.67 6.44 11.26
N ARG A 146 20.74 6.97 10.65
CA ARG A 146 20.93 8.41 10.45
C ARG A 146 20.65 8.82 9.02
N ILE A 147 19.53 9.49 8.84
CA ILE A 147 19.12 10.11 7.58
C ILE A 147 19.71 11.52 7.52
N TRP A 148 20.38 11.87 6.43
CA TRP A 148 20.95 13.21 6.22
C TRP A 148 20.21 13.98 5.12
N ARG A 149 19.35 13.31 4.34
CA ARG A 149 18.46 13.96 3.36
C ARG A 149 17.19 13.17 3.15
N VAL A 150 16.08 13.86 2.94
CA VAL A 150 14.80 13.28 2.53
C VAL A 150 14.23 14.08 1.36
N ALA A 151 13.65 13.39 0.38
CA ALA A 151 12.82 14.00 -0.64
C ALA A 151 11.40 13.46 -0.54
N SER A 152 10.41 14.35 -0.56
CA SER A 152 9.00 14.00 -0.68
C SER A 152 8.49 14.44 -2.04
N LYS A 153 8.02 13.49 -2.83
CA LYS A 153 7.53 13.68 -4.19
C LYS A 153 6.06 13.30 -4.25
N TYR A 154 5.23 14.25 -4.65
CA TYR A 154 3.79 14.05 -4.81
C TYR A 154 3.27 14.83 -6.02
N SER A 155 2.02 14.56 -6.41
CA SER A 155 1.39 15.23 -7.55
C SER A 155 0.25 16.12 -7.07
N LEU A 156 0.21 17.35 -7.55
CA LEU A 156 -0.90 18.27 -7.37
C LEU A 156 -1.62 18.49 -8.69
N SER A 157 -2.92 18.78 -8.62
CA SER A 157 -3.70 19.28 -9.76
C SER A 157 -3.26 20.69 -10.14
N ALA A 158 -3.56 21.10 -11.38
CA ALA A 158 -3.25 22.46 -11.83
C ALA A 158 -3.89 23.55 -10.95
N GLU A 159 -5.10 23.31 -10.45
CA GLU A 159 -5.83 24.23 -9.57
C GLU A 159 -5.13 24.38 -8.22
N GLU A 160 -4.74 23.28 -7.57
CA GLU A 160 -3.99 23.31 -6.31
C GLU A 160 -2.64 24.00 -6.46
N THR A 161 -1.97 23.78 -7.58
CA THR A 161 -0.66 24.38 -7.87
C THR A 161 -0.75 25.90 -8.03
N GLU A 162 -1.79 26.37 -8.73
CA GLU A 162 -2.08 27.80 -8.93
C GLU A 162 -2.50 28.45 -7.59
N PHE A 163 -3.25 27.74 -6.75
CA PHE A 163 -3.65 28.23 -5.43
C PHE A 163 -2.48 28.33 -4.44
N LEU A 164 -1.67 27.27 -4.31
CA LEU A 164 -0.62 27.19 -3.29
C LEU A 164 0.66 27.94 -3.68
N TYR A 165 1.06 27.84 -4.95
CA TYR A 165 2.34 28.35 -5.42
C TYR A 165 2.22 29.49 -6.42
N GLN A 166 1.00 29.87 -6.83
CA GLN A 166 0.76 30.90 -7.85
C GLN A 166 1.44 30.59 -9.19
N VAL A 167 1.69 29.30 -9.45
CA VAL A 167 2.29 28.81 -10.70
C VAL A 167 1.29 27.93 -11.41
N LYS A 168 1.01 28.27 -12.68
CA LYS A 168 0.15 27.47 -13.54
C LYS A 168 0.96 26.41 -14.30
N PRO A 169 0.78 25.11 -14.00
CA PRO A 169 1.53 24.07 -14.69
C PRO A 169 1.06 23.91 -16.14
N LYS A 170 1.95 23.38 -16.99
CA LYS A 170 1.62 23.11 -18.40
C LYS A 170 0.70 21.90 -18.57
N ALA A 171 0.78 20.95 -17.66
CA ALA A 171 -0.01 19.71 -17.67
C ALA A 171 -1.17 19.79 -16.66
N LYS A 172 -2.09 18.80 -16.72
CA LYS A 172 -3.23 18.70 -15.79
C LYS A 172 -2.80 18.45 -14.34
N LYS A 173 -1.62 17.86 -14.15
CA LYS A 173 -0.99 17.60 -12.86
C LYS A 173 0.45 18.10 -12.92
N ALA A 174 0.93 18.66 -11.82
CA ALA A 174 2.32 19.05 -11.61
C ALA A 174 2.98 18.09 -10.61
N THR A 175 4.26 17.81 -10.81
CA THR A 175 5.07 17.07 -9.83
C THR A 175 5.71 18.06 -8.87
N VAL A 176 5.38 17.95 -7.59
CA VAL A 176 6.04 18.68 -6.52
C VAL A 176 7.13 17.79 -5.92
N VAL A 177 8.30 18.36 -5.68
CA VAL A 177 9.37 17.71 -4.91
C VAL A 177 9.82 18.67 -3.82
N GLU A 178 9.65 18.24 -2.58
CA GLU A 178 10.26 18.87 -1.42
C GLU A 178 11.56 18.13 -1.09
N LEU A 179 12.68 18.85 -1.01
CA LEU A 179 13.96 18.32 -0.60
C LEU A 179 14.36 18.92 0.75
N TRP A 180 14.60 18.06 1.73
CA TRP A 180 14.89 18.41 3.11
C TRP A 180 16.25 17.87 3.52
N THR A 181 17.08 18.73 4.10
CA THR A 181 18.26 18.39 4.91
C THR A 181 18.08 18.98 6.30
N ASP A 182 19.05 18.80 7.20
CA ASP A 182 19.03 19.47 8.51
C ASP A 182 19.13 21.00 8.38
N GLY A 183 19.87 21.50 7.40
CA GLY A 183 20.14 22.94 7.21
C GLY A 183 19.34 23.64 6.10
N GLU A 184 18.83 22.90 5.11
CA GLU A 184 18.22 23.48 3.90
C GLU A 184 16.91 22.80 3.51
N PHE A 185 16.00 23.61 2.96
CA PHE A 185 14.77 23.19 2.31
C PHE A 185 14.72 23.76 0.89
N GLU A 186 14.43 22.89 -0.07
CA GLU A 186 14.18 23.27 -1.47
C GLU A 186 12.85 22.71 -1.95
N LEU A 187 12.12 23.51 -2.71
CA LEU A 187 10.84 23.15 -3.32
C LEU A 187 10.95 23.25 -4.84
N TYR A 188 10.67 22.14 -5.52
CA TYR A 188 10.66 22.07 -6.98
C TYR A 188 9.24 21.79 -7.49
N LEU A 189 8.90 22.45 -8.60
CA LEU A 189 7.70 22.21 -9.39
C LEU A 189 8.09 21.87 -10.84
N ASP A 190 7.80 20.65 -11.28
CA ASP A 190 8.16 20.15 -12.61
C ASP A 190 9.65 20.44 -12.95
N ASP A 191 10.55 20.07 -12.04
CA ASP A 191 12.01 20.34 -12.06
C ASP A 191 12.45 21.80 -11.91
N ASN A 192 11.54 22.77 -11.85
CA ASN A 192 11.87 24.17 -11.61
C ASN A 192 11.94 24.42 -10.10
N LEU A 193 13.07 24.92 -9.62
CA LEU A 193 13.21 25.36 -8.23
C LEU A 193 12.35 26.61 -8.01
N ILE A 194 11.33 26.48 -7.16
CA ILE A 194 10.39 27.56 -6.82
C ILE A 194 10.82 28.27 -5.53
N GLU A 195 11.31 27.51 -4.56
CA GLU A 195 11.75 28.05 -3.27
C GLU A 195 13.02 27.34 -2.80
N SER A 196 13.94 28.10 -2.22
CA SER A 196 15.11 27.58 -1.51
C SER A 196 15.34 28.48 -0.30
N LYS A 197 15.39 27.87 0.89
CA LYS A 197 15.57 28.58 2.16
C LYS A 197 16.25 27.68 3.19
N PRO A 198 16.82 28.26 4.26
CA PRO A 198 17.26 27.48 5.40
C PRO A 198 16.10 26.64 5.97
N ASN A 199 16.38 25.41 6.39
CA ASN A 199 15.38 24.59 7.07
C ASN A 199 15.01 25.25 8.41
N PRO A 200 13.74 25.64 8.61
CA PRO A 200 13.33 26.35 9.83
C PRO A 200 13.42 25.49 11.09
N TYR A 201 13.49 24.16 10.97
CA TYR A 201 13.48 23.24 12.11
C TYR A 201 14.89 22.91 12.61
N GLY A 202 15.92 23.02 11.75
CA GLY A 202 17.28 22.54 12.07
C GLY A 202 17.42 21.02 12.12
N PHE A 203 16.37 20.29 11.71
CA PHE A 203 16.33 18.83 11.56
C PHE A 203 15.33 18.44 10.47
N ILE A 204 15.44 17.23 9.93
CA ILE A 204 14.54 16.74 8.88
C ILE A 204 13.16 16.45 9.50
N PRO A 205 12.07 17.08 9.02
CA PRO A 205 10.73 16.96 9.62
C PRO A 205 9.98 15.67 9.23
N PHE A 206 10.70 14.57 8.96
CA PHE A 206 10.13 13.29 8.57
C PHE A 206 10.52 12.20 9.56
N ILE A 207 9.55 11.42 10.00
CA ILE A 207 9.75 10.19 10.75
C ILE A 207 9.44 9.06 9.79
N ILE A 208 10.48 8.41 9.28
CA ILE A 208 10.37 7.25 8.39
C ILE A 208 10.63 6.01 9.22
N TYR A 209 9.72 5.04 9.17
CA TYR A 209 9.83 3.82 9.95
C TYR A 209 9.46 2.58 9.12
N PRO A 210 10.19 1.47 9.31
CA PRO A 210 9.87 0.19 8.69
C PRO A 210 8.82 -0.56 9.53
N ASN A 211 8.03 -1.41 8.87
CA ASN A 211 7.18 -2.41 9.52
C ASN A 211 8.07 -3.50 10.16
N LEU A 212 8.50 -4.49 9.36
CA LEU A 212 9.44 -5.52 9.80
C LEU A 212 10.87 -5.11 9.45
N ARG A 213 11.75 -5.06 10.46
CA ARG A 213 13.16 -4.69 10.27
C ARG A 213 13.98 -5.85 9.72
N GLU A 214 14.67 -5.62 8.61
CA GLU A 214 15.74 -6.49 8.13
C GLU A 214 17.11 -6.06 8.67
N PRO A 215 17.98 -7.01 9.08
CA PRO A 215 19.34 -6.69 9.48
C PRO A 215 20.08 -5.93 8.36
N LYS A 216 20.66 -4.77 8.72
CA LYS A 216 21.49 -3.92 7.85
C LYS A 216 20.74 -3.29 6.66
N ARG A 217 19.40 -3.25 6.71
CA ARG A 217 18.58 -2.51 5.74
C ARG A 217 17.89 -1.33 6.43
N PHE A 218 17.71 -0.27 5.65
CA PHE A 218 16.98 0.92 6.10
C PHE A 218 15.47 0.72 5.97
N TRP A 219 15.02 0.31 4.79
CA TRP A 219 13.64 -0.05 4.49
C TRP A 219 13.27 -1.42 5.08
N GLY A 220 12.00 -1.57 5.42
CA GLY A 220 11.42 -2.76 6.02
C GLY A 220 10.84 -3.76 5.02
N ILE A 221 10.19 -4.78 5.57
CA ILE A 221 9.43 -5.78 4.81
C ILE A 221 7.94 -5.64 5.15
N SER A 222 7.12 -5.77 4.11
CA SER A 222 5.66 -5.95 4.19
C SER A 222 5.24 -7.26 4.86
N ASP A 223 4.13 -7.23 5.61
CA ASP A 223 3.50 -8.44 6.14
C ASP A 223 2.97 -9.36 5.04
N LEU A 224 2.63 -8.79 3.87
CA LEU A 224 2.15 -9.54 2.71
C LEU A 224 3.19 -10.52 2.19
N SER A 225 4.48 -10.21 2.32
CA SER A 225 5.59 -11.01 1.81
C SER A 225 5.54 -12.47 2.28
N GLN A 226 5.05 -12.71 3.50
CA GLN A 226 4.97 -14.04 4.11
C GLN A 226 3.74 -14.85 3.65
N ILE A 227 2.70 -14.18 3.15
CA ILE A 227 1.40 -14.80 2.88
C ILE A 227 1.00 -14.82 1.41
N ILE A 228 1.71 -14.08 0.54
CA ILE A 228 1.43 -14.01 -0.90
C ILE A 228 1.36 -15.41 -1.52
N GLU A 229 2.38 -16.25 -1.31
CA GLU A 229 2.44 -17.59 -1.91
C GLU A 229 1.26 -18.46 -1.46
N SER A 230 0.98 -18.47 -0.15
CA SER A 230 -0.14 -19.24 0.42
C SER A 230 -1.49 -18.79 -0.14
N GLN A 231 -1.69 -17.49 -0.27
CA GLN A 231 -2.92 -16.91 -0.83
C GLN A 231 -3.09 -17.21 -2.32
N GLN A 232 -2.00 -17.20 -3.10
CA GLN A 232 -2.01 -17.56 -4.52
C GLN A 232 -2.34 -19.04 -4.72
N GLU A 233 -1.75 -19.93 -3.94
CA GLU A 233 -2.05 -21.36 -4.00
C GLU A 233 -3.52 -21.64 -3.62
N LEU A 234 -4.05 -20.95 -2.60
CA LEU A 234 -5.47 -21.06 -2.25
C LEU A 234 -6.37 -20.65 -3.42
N ASN A 235 -6.12 -19.49 -4.03
CA ASN A 235 -6.88 -19.03 -5.20
C ASN A 235 -6.78 -20.01 -6.37
N ARG A 236 -5.58 -20.57 -6.62
CA ARG A 236 -5.34 -21.58 -7.65
C ARG A 236 -6.15 -22.84 -7.40
N ALA A 237 -6.06 -23.41 -6.20
CA ALA A 237 -6.77 -24.63 -5.82
C ALA A 237 -8.29 -24.45 -5.90
N MET A 238 -8.82 -23.35 -5.36
CA MET A 238 -10.26 -23.07 -5.42
C MET A 238 -10.77 -22.86 -6.84
N SER A 239 -9.97 -22.22 -7.69
CA SER A 239 -10.28 -22.05 -9.11
C SER A 239 -10.31 -23.40 -9.85
N GLN A 240 -9.35 -24.27 -9.57
CA GLN A 240 -9.31 -25.63 -10.13
C GLN A 240 -10.52 -26.46 -9.68
N LEU A 241 -10.85 -26.45 -8.39
CA LEU A 241 -12.04 -27.13 -7.87
C LEU A 241 -13.32 -26.61 -8.52
N SER A 242 -13.44 -25.29 -8.66
CA SER A 242 -14.60 -24.69 -9.32
C SER A 242 -14.73 -25.12 -10.78
N ARG A 243 -13.61 -25.28 -11.49
CA ARG A 243 -13.58 -25.80 -12.86
C ARG A 243 -13.96 -27.28 -12.93
N ILE A 244 -13.47 -28.10 -12.00
CA ILE A 244 -13.83 -29.52 -11.92
C ILE A 244 -15.34 -29.67 -11.70
N LEU A 245 -15.91 -28.95 -10.73
CA LEU A 245 -17.34 -28.99 -10.44
C LEU A 245 -18.20 -28.56 -11.62
N GLU A 246 -17.75 -27.58 -12.39
CA GLU A 246 -18.45 -27.10 -13.59
C GLU A 246 -18.47 -28.16 -14.72
N LEU A 247 -17.36 -28.88 -14.91
CA LEU A 247 -17.26 -29.97 -15.88
C LEU A 247 -18.03 -31.22 -15.42
N SER A 248 -17.90 -31.62 -14.15
CA SER A 248 -18.64 -32.76 -13.60
C SER A 248 -20.15 -32.50 -13.53
N GLY A 249 -20.57 -31.24 -13.36
CA GLY A 249 -21.97 -30.85 -13.39
C GLY A 249 -22.58 -30.82 -14.80
N ASN A 250 -21.75 -30.74 -15.84
CA ASN A 250 -22.15 -30.74 -17.25
C ASN A 250 -21.34 -31.79 -18.04
N PRO A 251 -21.55 -33.10 -17.78
CA PRO A 251 -20.77 -34.12 -18.45
C PRO A 251 -21.04 -34.10 -19.95
N ILE A 252 -19.98 -34.29 -20.75
CA ILE A 252 -20.10 -34.38 -22.21
C ILE A 252 -20.53 -35.79 -22.57
N ALA A 253 -21.74 -35.92 -23.10
CA ALA A 253 -22.22 -37.16 -23.69
C ALA A 253 -21.75 -37.25 -25.14
N VAL A 254 -21.06 -38.33 -25.49
CA VAL A 254 -20.73 -38.64 -26.89
C VAL A 254 -21.67 -39.73 -27.36
N LEU A 255 -22.29 -39.49 -28.51
CA LEU A 255 -23.21 -40.40 -29.17
C LEU A 255 -22.61 -40.81 -30.51
N GLU A 256 -22.46 -42.11 -30.71
CA GLU A 256 -22.03 -42.70 -31.98
C GLU A 256 -23.24 -43.32 -32.69
N ASN A 257 -23.30 -43.17 -34.02
CA ASN A 257 -24.37 -43.69 -34.91
C ASN A 257 -25.78 -43.11 -34.69
N VAL A 258 -25.91 -41.80 -34.43
CA VAL A 258 -27.22 -41.11 -34.35
C VAL A 258 -27.37 -40.15 -35.54
N GLU A 259 -28.42 -40.34 -36.36
CA GLU A 259 -28.64 -39.57 -37.60
C GLU A 259 -29.41 -38.24 -37.38
N GLU A 260 -30.26 -38.16 -36.35
CA GLU A 260 -30.99 -36.95 -35.96
C GLU A 260 -30.83 -36.68 -34.45
N SER A 261 -30.35 -35.49 -34.08
CA SER A 261 -30.14 -35.10 -32.68
C SER A 261 -30.95 -33.85 -32.34
N GLU A 262 -32.27 -33.99 -32.24
CA GLU A 262 -33.12 -32.97 -31.60
C GLU A 262 -33.43 -33.41 -30.15
N ASP A 263 -33.28 -32.49 -29.19
CA ASP A 263 -33.64 -32.62 -27.77
C ASP A 263 -32.83 -33.55 -26.84
N ILE A 264 -31.55 -33.84 -27.13
CA ILE A 264 -30.70 -34.55 -26.16
C ILE A 264 -30.11 -33.56 -25.14
N THR A 265 -30.84 -33.36 -24.05
CA THR A 265 -30.33 -32.55 -22.92
C THR A 265 -29.68 -33.45 -21.88
N VAL A 266 -28.39 -33.25 -21.63
CA VAL A 266 -27.67 -33.95 -20.55
C VAL A 266 -28.06 -33.33 -19.22
N LYS A 267 -28.78 -34.07 -18.39
CA LYS A 267 -29.12 -33.69 -17.00
C LYS A 267 -28.92 -34.87 -16.07
N PRO A 268 -28.63 -34.64 -14.78
CA PRO A 268 -28.63 -35.70 -13.78
C PRO A 268 -29.97 -36.46 -13.80
N GLY A 269 -29.93 -37.77 -14.05
CA GLY A 269 -31.12 -38.63 -14.15
C GLY A 269 -31.86 -38.59 -15.49
N ALA A 270 -31.31 -37.97 -16.54
CA ALA A 270 -31.88 -38.04 -17.88
C ALA A 270 -31.81 -39.47 -18.43
N VAL A 271 -32.92 -39.95 -18.99
CA VAL A 271 -33.00 -41.23 -19.70
C VAL A 271 -33.07 -40.92 -21.19
N TRP A 272 -32.16 -41.50 -21.97
CA TRP A 272 -32.16 -41.36 -23.42
C TRP A 272 -32.64 -42.66 -24.07
N ASN A 273 -33.50 -42.52 -25.07
CA ASN A 273 -33.85 -43.62 -25.96
C ASN A 273 -32.93 -43.52 -27.18
N ILE A 274 -31.99 -44.46 -27.30
CA ILE A 274 -31.05 -44.52 -28.43
C ILE A 274 -31.38 -45.74 -29.32
N PRO A 275 -31.10 -45.68 -30.64
CA PRO A 275 -31.25 -46.83 -31.55
C PRO A 275 -30.45 -48.06 -31.10
N GLU A 276 -30.86 -49.25 -31.56
CA GLU A 276 -30.28 -50.54 -31.15
C GLU A 276 -28.80 -50.70 -31.54
N ASP A 277 -28.34 -49.96 -32.55
CA ASP A 277 -26.96 -49.90 -33.06
C ASP A 277 -26.15 -48.68 -32.58
N ALA A 278 -26.78 -47.78 -31.80
CA ALA A 278 -26.14 -46.58 -31.26
C ALA A 278 -25.46 -46.86 -29.91
N LYS A 279 -24.39 -46.12 -29.65
CA LYS A 279 -23.67 -46.18 -28.36
C LYS A 279 -23.60 -44.80 -27.74
N ALA A 280 -23.88 -44.76 -26.44
CA ALA A 280 -23.72 -43.58 -25.61
C ALA A 280 -22.67 -43.86 -24.54
N TYR A 281 -21.70 -42.97 -24.39
CA TYR A 281 -20.76 -43.00 -23.28
C TYR A 281 -20.49 -41.58 -22.78
N LEU A 282 -20.23 -41.51 -21.48
CA LEU A 282 -19.73 -40.31 -20.84
C LEU A 282 -18.23 -40.24 -21.13
N LEU A 283 -17.78 -39.11 -21.65
CA LEU A 283 -16.36 -38.90 -21.86
C LEU A 283 -15.71 -38.49 -20.53
N ASP A 284 -15.15 -39.46 -19.81
CA ASP A 284 -14.20 -39.17 -18.73
C ASP A 284 -12.84 -38.85 -19.36
N GLN A 285 -12.30 -37.66 -19.10
CA GLN A 285 -10.92 -37.28 -19.47
C GLN A 285 -9.96 -37.52 -18.31
#